data_AF-Q96ZJ1-F1
#
_entry.id   AF-Q96ZJ1-F1
#
_cell.length_a   1.000
_cell.length_b   1.000
_cell.length_c   1.000
_cell.angle_alpha   90.00
_cell.angle_beta   90.00
_cell.angle_gamma   90.00
#
_symmetry.space_group_name_H-M   'P 1'
#
loop_
_entity.id
_entity.type
_entity.pdbx_description
1 polymer ?
#
loop_
_entity_poly.entity_id
_entity_poly.type
_entity_poly.pdbx_seq_one_letter_code
_entity_poly.pdbx_strand_id
1 'polypeptide(L)'
;MSISEKLDRLMRLKGAIAAGHFTADGKLVEYKGPLTKELAEMVAKMCAANSLMGTIEAESFTKISGMKWTPFLGWAVAAGEYAVCVMGNYGVFVKLSEADFNEIFKVLGEVSK
;
A
#
# COMPACT_ATOMS: atom_id res chain seq x y z
N MET A 1 17.26 -6.27 0.25
CA MET A 1 16.77 -5.66 -1.00
C MET A 1 16.78 -4.16 -0.83
N SER A 2 17.30 -3.43 -1.82
CA SER A 2 17.18 -1.97 -1.89
C SER A 2 15.72 -1.55 -2.09
N ILE A 3 15.40 -0.27 -1.89
CA ILE A 3 14.05 0.27 -2.16
C ILE A 3 13.68 0.00 -3.62
N SER A 4 14.58 0.31 -4.56
CA SER A 4 14.34 0.08 -5.98
C SER A 4 14.03 -1.39 -6.32
N GLU A 5 14.75 -2.35 -5.73
CA GLU A 5 14.49 -3.79 -5.93
C GLU A 5 13.14 -4.22 -5.34
N LYS A 6 12.74 -3.64 -4.20
CA LYS A 6 11.43 -3.87 -3.59
C LYS A 6 10.31 -3.35 -4.51
N LEU A 7 10.50 -2.17 -5.09
CA LEU A 7 9.55 -1.61 -6.05
C LEU A 7 9.49 -2.43 -7.35
N ASP A 8 10.61 -2.91 -7.86
CA ASP A 8 10.63 -3.82 -9.02
C ASP A 8 9.83 -5.09 -8.76
N ARG A 9 9.93 -5.64 -7.54
CA ARG A 9 9.16 -6.81 -7.15
C ARG A 9 7.66 -6.53 -7.14
N LEU A 10 7.24 -5.37 -6.64
CA LEU A 10 5.83 -4.96 -6.67
C LEU A 10 5.33 -4.74 -8.12
N MET A 11 6.16 -4.16 -8.98
CA MET A 11 5.82 -3.93 -10.39
C MET A 11 5.69 -5.23 -11.21
N ARG A 12 6.11 -6.39 -10.68
CA ARG A 12 5.90 -7.70 -11.30
C ARG A 12 4.53 -8.32 -10.99
N LEU A 13 3.77 -7.75 -10.04
CA LEU A 13 2.41 -8.20 -9.74
C LEU A 13 1.53 -7.99 -10.98
N LYS A 14 0.62 -8.94 -11.23
CA LYS A 14 -0.33 -8.83 -12.33
C LYS A 14 -1.21 -7.58 -12.15
N GLY A 15 -1.39 -6.83 -13.23
CA GLY A 15 -2.15 -5.58 -13.20
C GLY A 15 -1.43 -4.38 -12.57
N ALA A 16 -0.18 -4.51 -12.09
CA ALA A 16 0.55 -3.39 -11.49
C ALA A 16 0.78 -2.23 -12.48
N ILE A 17 0.47 -1.02 -12.02
CA ILE A 17 0.57 0.23 -12.80
C ILE A 17 1.71 1.08 -12.25
N ALA A 18 1.77 1.23 -10.94
CA ALA A 18 2.78 2.01 -10.24
C ALA A 18 3.01 1.45 -8.84
N ALA A 19 4.23 1.59 -8.33
CA ALA A 19 4.61 1.20 -6.98
C ALA A 19 5.40 2.31 -6.31
N GLY A 20 5.26 2.48 -5.00
CA GLY A 20 5.90 3.56 -4.27
C GLY A 20 6.35 3.17 -2.87
N HIS A 21 7.41 3.84 -2.42
CA HIS A 21 7.87 3.85 -1.03
C HIS A 21 7.80 5.27 -0.49
N PHE A 22 7.24 5.40 0.71
CA PHE A 22 7.02 6.68 1.36
C PHE A 22 7.40 6.60 2.85
N THR A 23 7.63 7.74 3.49
CA THR A 23 7.87 7.78 4.94
C THR A 23 6.56 7.74 5.71
N ALA A 24 6.60 7.47 7.02
CA ALA A 24 5.39 7.40 7.85
C ALA A 24 4.60 8.72 7.89
N ASP A 25 5.25 9.86 7.66
CA ASP A 25 4.63 11.19 7.54
C ASP A 25 4.24 11.56 6.09
N GLY A 26 4.35 10.62 5.15
CA GLY A 26 3.82 10.77 3.79
C GLY A 26 4.74 11.48 2.80
N LYS A 27 6.05 11.59 3.08
CA LYS A 27 7.03 12.04 2.09
C LYS A 27 7.36 10.92 1.12
N LEU A 28 7.29 11.21 -0.18
CA LEU A 28 7.73 10.29 -1.22
C LEU A 28 9.24 10.04 -1.14
N VAL A 29 9.64 8.76 -1.16
CA VAL A 29 11.06 8.35 -1.17
C VAL A 29 11.47 7.89 -2.56
N GLU A 30 10.74 6.94 -3.14
CA GLU A 30 10.99 6.41 -4.49
C GLU A 30 9.67 5.87 -5.07
N TYR A 31 9.53 5.89 -6.40
CA TYR A 31 8.39 5.28 -7.09
C TYR A 31 8.80 4.73 -8.46
N LYS A 32 7.99 3.81 -8.98
CA LYS A 32 8.04 3.29 -10.35
C LYS A 32 6.65 3.36 -10.97
N GLY A 33 6.59 3.47 -12.28
CA GLY A 33 5.35 3.58 -13.06
C GLY A 33 5.11 4.99 -13.62
N PRO A 34 4.08 5.15 -14.46
CA PRO A 34 3.86 6.36 -15.26
C PRO A 34 3.10 7.46 -14.50
N LEU A 35 3.50 7.74 -13.25
CA LEU A 35 2.97 8.86 -12.48
C LEU A 35 3.84 10.09 -12.66
N THR A 36 3.24 11.29 -12.68
CA THR A 36 4.03 12.51 -12.49
C THR A 36 4.56 12.54 -11.07
N LYS A 37 5.70 13.21 -10.86
CA LYS A 37 6.29 13.34 -9.51
C LYS A 37 5.32 13.99 -8.52
N GLU A 38 4.60 15.03 -8.95
CA GLU A 38 3.61 15.73 -8.13
C GLU A 38 2.46 14.80 -7.70
N LEU A 39 1.95 13.99 -8.62
CA LEU A 39 0.91 12.99 -8.30
C LEU A 39 1.44 11.93 -7.33
N ALA A 40 2.67 11.43 -7.54
CA ALA A 40 3.29 10.46 -6.63
C ALA A 40 3.50 11.03 -5.22
N GLU A 41 3.86 12.31 -5.09
CA GLU A 41 3.99 13.00 -3.80
C GLU A 41 2.65 13.18 -3.10
N MET A 42 1.59 13.51 -3.84
CA MET A 42 0.22 13.58 -3.31
C MET A 42 -0.26 12.21 -2.81
N VAL A 43 -0.01 11.16 -3.59
CA VAL A 43 -0.37 9.78 -3.24
C VAL A 43 0.35 9.34 -1.96
N ALA A 44 1.63 9.67 -1.79
CA ALA A 44 2.39 9.32 -0.59
C ALA A 44 1.73 9.90 0.69
N LYS A 45 1.27 11.16 0.64
CA LYS A 45 0.55 11.81 1.74
C LYS A 45 -0.79 11.13 2.02
N MET A 46 -1.55 10.81 0.98
CA MET A 46 -2.81 10.06 1.10
C MET A 46 -2.57 8.68 1.74
N CYS A 47 -1.52 7.97 1.34
CA CYS A 47 -1.22 6.65 1.89
C CYS A 47 -0.89 6.71 3.38
N ALA A 48 -0.10 7.70 3.81
CA ALA A 48 0.19 7.92 5.23
C ALA A 48 -1.09 8.24 6.03
N ALA A 49 -1.97 9.11 5.50
CA ALA A 49 -3.23 9.45 6.15
C ALA A 49 -4.17 8.24 6.29
N ASN A 50 -4.34 7.44 5.23
CA ASN A 50 -5.17 6.24 5.28
C ASN A 50 -4.59 5.17 6.21
N SER A 51 -3.27 5.00 6.25
CA SER A 51 -2.62 4.07 7.19
C SER A 51 -2.81 4.49 8.65
N LEU A 52 -2.84 5.80 8.94
CA LEU A 52 -3.18 6.30 10.27
C LEU A 52 -4.63 5.95 10.63
N MET A 53 -5.58 6.16 9.72
CA MET A 53 -6.97 5.79 9.93
C MET A 53 -7.13 4.28 10.16
N GLY A 54 -6.49 3.45 9.34
CA GLY A 54 -6.52 1.99 9.49
C GLY A 54 -5.92 1.50 10.81
N THR A 55 -4.93 2.23 11.36
CA THR A 55 -4.41 1.96 12.70
C THR A 55 -5.49 2.19 13.77
N ILE A 56 -6.20 3.32 13.70
CA ILE A 56 -7.30 3.64 14.62
C ILE A 56 -8.43 2.62 14.50
N GLU A 57 -8.78 2.21 13.28
CA GLU A 57 -9.79 1.17 13.02
C GLU A 57 -9.40 -0.17 13.66
N ALA A 58 -8.16 -0.64 13.46
CA ALA A 58 -7.68 -1.91 14.01
C ALA A 58 -7.67 -1.91 15.55
N GLU A 59 -7.26 -0.81 16.18
CA GLU A 59 -7.32 -0.62 17.63
C GLU A 59 -8.76 -0.63 18.13
N SER A 60 -9.64 0.11 17.46
CA SER A 60 -11.05 0.23 17.82
C SER A 60 -11.77 -1.11 17.70
N PHE A 61 -11.58 -1.83 16.59
CA PHE A 61 -12.17 -3.16 16.38
C PHE A 61 -11.64 -4.18 17.38
N THR A 62 -10.35 -4.14 17.74
CA THR A 62 -9.81 -5.01 18.81
C THR A 62 -10.57 -4.78 20.11
N LYS A 63 -10.80 -3.52 20.48
CA LYS A 63 -11.48 -3.17 21.74
C LYS A 63 -12.96 -3.57 21.76
N ILE A 64 -13.69 -3.37 20.67
CA ILE A 64 -15.16 -3.53 20.67
C ILE A 64 -15.63 -4.93 20.26
N SER A 65 -14.85 -5.66 19.45
CA SER A 65 -15.28 -6.97 18.91
C SER A 65 -14.80 -8.17 19.75
N GLY A 66 -13.76 -7.99 20.57
CA GLY A 66 -13.06 -9.10 21.24
C GLY A 66 -12.19 -9.96 20.31
N MET A 67 -12.14 -9.64 19.00
CA MET A 67 -11.25 -10.28 18.04
C MET A 67 -9.88 -9.59 18.03
N LYS A 68 -8.84 -10.30 17.60
CA LYS A 68 -7.49 -9.73 17.47
C LYS A 68 -7.31 -9.07 16.10
N TRP A 69 -7.56 -7.75 16.03
CA TRP A 69 -7.33 -6.94 14.83
C TRP A 69 -5.95 -6.27 14.79
N THR A 70 -5.29 -6.14 15.94
CA THR A 70 -3.93 -5.59 16.02
C THR A 70 -2.84 -6.67 15.88
N PRO A 71 -1.68 -6.33 15.30
CA PRO A 71 -1.31 -5.03 14.75
C PRO A 71 -1.98 -4.76 13.39
N PHE A 72 -2.22 -3.47 13.07
CA PHE A 72 -2.58 -3.07 11.71
C PHE A 72 -1.44 -3.42 10.75
N LEU A 73 -1.77 -4.14 9.67
CA LEU A 73 -0.79 -4.60 8.70
C LEU A 73 -0.82 -3.71 7.45
N GLY A 74 -1.98 -3.62 6.81
CA GLY A 74 -2.15 -2.94 5.53
C GLY A 74 -3.61 -2.83 5.15
N TRP A 75 -3.88 -2.24 3.99
CA TRP A 75 -5.21 -1.91 3.51
C TRP A 75 -5.24 -1.84 1.98
N ALA A 76 -6.44 -1.87 1.42
CA ALA A 76 -6.67 -1.58 0.02
C ALA A 76 -7.90 -0.69 -0.14
N VAL A 77 -7.85 0.20 -1.14
CA VAL A 77 -9.03 0.93 -1.64
C VAL A 77 -9.24 0.51 -3.08
N ALA A 78 -10.41 -0.04 -3.37
CA ALA A 78 -10.87 -0.35 -4.72
C ALA A 78 -11.87 0.72 -5.17
N ALA A 79 -11.61 1.35 -6.31
CA ALA A 79 -12.43 2.42 -6.86
C ALA A 79 -12.40 2.42 -8.39
N GLY A 80 -13.59 2.31 -9.01
CA GLY A 80 -13.70 2.21 -10.48
C GLY A 80 -12.95 0.98 -11.00
N GLU A 81 -12.05 1.21 -11.95
CA GLU A 81 -11.25 0.14 -12.59
C GLU A 81 -9.94 -0.17 -11.85
N TYR A 82 -9.67 0.50 -10.74
CA TYR A 82 -8.36 0.47 -10.08
C TYR A 82 -8.47 0.12 -8.60
N ALA A 83 -7.35 -0.34 -8.04
CA ALA A 83 -7.15 -0.39 -6.60
C ALA A 83 -5.75 0.10 -6.22
N VAL A 84 -5.63 0.65 -5.02
CA VAL A 84 -4.35 0.87 -4.35
C VAL A 84 -4.28 -0.07 -3.16
N CYS A 85 -3.17 -0.79 -3.01
CA CYS A 85 -2.90 -1.70 -1.90
C CYS A 85 -1.63 -1.25 -1.19
N VAL A 86 -1.66 -1.18 0.14
CA VAL A 86 -0.57 -0.63 0.95
C VAL A 86 -0.31 -1.52 2.16
N MET A 87 0.96 -1.78 2.48
CA MET A 87 1.39 -2.43 3.72
C MET A 87 2.69 -1.78 4.22
N GLY A 88 2.71 -1.39 5.50
CA GLY A 88 3.76 -0.54 6.02
C GLY A 88 3.91 0.74 5.19
N ASN A 89 5.11 0.96 4.66
CA ASN A 89 5.50 2.16 3.90
C ASN A 89 5.59 1.92 2.38
N TYR A 90 5.06 0.80 1.89
CA TYR A 90 5.06 0.43 0.48
C TYR A 90 3.64 0.30 -0.05
N GLY A 91 3.42 0.71 -1.30
CA GLY A 91 2.14 0.58 -1.96
C GLY A 91 2.26 0.27 -3.45
N VAL A 92 1.19 -0.29 -4.01
CA VAL A 92 1.07 -0.60 -5.44
C VAL A 92 -0.33 -0.24 -5.94
N PHE A 93 -0.41 0.45 -7.06
CA PHE A 93 -1.63 0.60 -7.85
C PHE A 93 -1.77 -0.55 -8.82
N VAL A 94 -2.97 -1.11 -8.92
CA VAL A 94 -3.29 -2.22 -9.81
C VAL A 94 -4.59 -1.95 -10.57
N LYS A 95 -4.72 -2.53 -11.76
CA LYS A 95 -6.02 -2.73 -12.40
C LYS A 95 -6.83 -3.73 -11.58
N LEU A 96 -8.03 -3.33 -11.16
CA LEU A 96 -8.87 -4.13 -10.28
C LEU A 96 -9.28 -5.48 -10.92
N SER A 97 -9.50 -5.49 -12.24
CA SER A 97 -9.87 -6.70 -12.99
C SER A 97 -8.75 -7.75 -13.08
N GLU A 98 -7.51 -7.38 -12.75
CA GLU A 98 -6.34 -8.25 -12.82
C GLU A 98 -5.74 -8.58 -11.45
N ALA A 99 -6.24 -7.93 -10.38
CA ALA A 99 -5.66 -7.99 -9.05
C ALA A 99 -5.97 -9.32 -8.32
N ASP A 100 -4.91 -10.01 -7.87
CA ASP A 100 -5.00 -11.05 -6.86
C ASP A 100 -4.59 -10.46 -5.51
N PHE A 101 -5.58 -10.10 -4.67
CA PHE A 101 -5.30 -9.45 -3.38
C PHE A 101 -4.50 -10.34 -2.42
N ASN A 102 -4.66 -11.66 -2.48
CA ASN A 102 -3.90 -12.57 -1.62
C ASN A 102 -2.41 -12.54 -2.00
N GLU A 103 -2.11 -12.61 -3.29
CA GLU A 103 -0.74 -12.48 -3.80
C GLU A 103 -0.17 -11.09 -3.49
N ILE A 104 -0.94 -10.03 -3.75
CA ILE A 104 -0.53 -8.65 -3.52
C ILE A 104 -0.16 -8.43 -2.05
N PHE A 105 -1.02 -8.80 -1.09
CA PHE A 105 -0.73 -8.61 0.34
C PHE A 105 0.41 -9.51 0.84
N LYS A 106 0.59 -10.71 0.26
CA LYS A 106 1.75 -11.55 0.54
C LYS A 106 3.04 -10.85 0.11
N VAL A 107 3.12 -10.38 -1.13
CA VAL A 107 4.32 -9.70 -1.66
C VAL A 107 4.58 -8.39 -0.92
N LEU A 108 3.53 -7.61 -0.63
CA LEU A 108 3.62 -6.40 0.19
C LEU A 108 4.21 -6.68 1.57
N GLY A 109 3.76 -7.73 2.26
CA GLY A 109 4.30 -8.13 3.56
C GLY A 109 5.73 -8.67 3.52
N GLU A 110 6.19 -9.15 2.37
CA GLU A 110 7.59 -9.54 2.17
C GLU A 110 8.49 -8.33 1.90
N VAL A 111 8.00 -7.30 1.19
CA VAL A 111 8.78 -6.08 0.92
C VAL A 111 8.74 -5.06 2.06
N SER A 112 7.69 -5.06 2.90
CA SER A 112 7.54 -4.11 4.00
C SER A 112 8.40 -4.44 5.23
N LYS A 113 9.06 -5.60 5.24
CA LYS A 113 10.02 -6.02 6.26
C LYS A 113 11.41 -5.43 6.08
#